data_AF-H0GVI4-F1
#
_entry.id   AF-H0GVI4-F1
#
_cell.length_a   1.000
_cell.length_b   1.000
_cell.length_c   1.000
_cell.angle_alpha   90.00
_cell.angle_beta   90.00
_cell.angle_gamma   90.00
#
_symmetry.space_group_name_H-M   'P 1'
#
loop_
_entity.id
_entity.type
_entity.pdbx_description
1 polymer ?
#
loop_
_entity_poly.entity_id
_entity_poly.type
_entity_poly.pdbx_seq_one_letter_code
_entity_poly.pdbx_strand_id
1 'polypeptide(L)'
;MRDTKAEYEKVIGSLFFGSLESQKTVLAKNIFRNRFTWSCYEIFKSLAFRIWLLSRLPLTVWWKISSNWIYPYLVTAFMFLGPVLSPLTPMTFHEHALSKQFTQFSKEIIKSRPGIHADDWEAIAANFNSFMHENRLWNTEYFFFDGLSCQEAFRTTILEPFSSGKDDDAILKAFGNSLPFVEEAIKVYYRKIDRQWNLMNSEGFSRNIEQENIKLPKRPHLSKLISVLKMTTIKNPRFLVFAIAYLICFSVYRG
;
A
#
# COMPACT_ATOMS: atom_id res chain seq x y z
N MET A 1 1.89 45.34 16.03
CA MET A 1 1.74 43.94 16.51
C MET A 1 1.01 43.02 15.52
N ARG A 2 0.19 43.53 14.58
CA ARG A 2 -0.50 42.70 13.58
C ARG A 2 0.38 42.38 12.35
N ASP A 3 1.24 43.32 11.97
CA ASP A 3 2.08 43.18 10.76
C ASP A 3 3.18 42.12 10.90
N THR A 4 3.77 41.97 12.08
CA THR A 4 4.82 40.97 12.35
C THR A 4 4.31 39.53 12.31
N LYS A 5 3.01 39.31 12.59
CA LYS A 5 2.40 37.98 12.53
C LYS A 5 2.13 37.55 11.09
N ALA A 6 1.66 38.47 10.25
CA ALA A 6 1.43 38.22 8.83
C ALA A 6 2.75 37.98 8.07
N GLU A 7 3.80 38.70 8.45
CA GLU A 7 5.15 38.51 7.89
C GLU A 7 5.75 37.15 8.31
N TYR A 8 5.56 36.75 9.58
CA TYR A 8 6.00 35.43 10.07
C TYR A 8 5.26 34.27 9.40
N GLU A 9 3.94 34.38 9.21
CA GLU A 9 3.15 33.37 8.50
C GLU A 9 3.53 33.28 7.00
N LYS A 10 3.85 34.41 6.37
CA LYS A 10 4.34 34.46 4.98
C LYS A 10 5.74 33.87 4.83
N VAL A 11 6.64 34.12 5.79
CA VAL A 11 7.98 33.54 5.82
C VAL A 11 7.92 32.03 6.05
N ILE A 12 7.10 31.55 6.99
CA ILE A 12 6.85 30.11 7.20
C ILE A 12 6.26 29.49 5.94
N GLY A 13 5.26 30.12 5.32
CA GLY A 13 4.67 29.66 4.07
C GLY A 13 5.71 29.52 2.96
N SER A 14 6.60 30.51 2.82
CA SER A 14 7.67 30.48 1.80
C SER A 14 8.79 29.49 2.11
N LEU A 15 9.14 29.27 3.38
CA LEU A 15 10.13 28.27 3.80
C LEU A 15 9.59 26.85 3.63
N PHE A 16 8.30 26.64 3.93
CA PHE A 16 7.61 25.39 3.61
C PHE A 16 7.58 25.16 2.11
N PHE A 17 7.21 26.18 1.33
CA PHE A 17 7.12 26.09 -0.14
C PHE A 17 8.50 25.83 -0.78
N GLY A 18 9.55 26.50 -0.31
CA GLY A 18 10.92 26.28 -0.75
C GLY A 18 11.50 24.92 -0.36
N SER A 19 11.10 24.36 0.79
CA SER A 19 11.44 22.97 1.15
C SER A 19 10.69 21.94 0.28
N LEU A 20 9.44 22.25 -0.10
CA LEU A 20 8.62 21.41 -0.97
C LEU A 20 9.16 21.39 -2.41
N GLU A 21 9.74 22.51 -2.87
CA GLU A 21 10.25 22.69 -4.23
C GLU A 21 11.70 22.19 -4.37
N SER A 22 12.49 22.19 -3.28
CA SER A 22 13.84 21.60 -3.26
C SER A 22 13.84 20.07 -3.16
N GLN A 23 12.71 19.46 -2.83
CA GLN A 23 12.54 18.01 -2.79
C GLN A 23 11.69 17.61 -4.00
N LYS A 24 12.33 17.54 -5.17
CA LYS A 24 11.77 16.78 -6.30
C LYS A 24 11.78 15.31 -5.88
N THR A 25 10.77 14.93 -5.12
CA THR A 25 10.70 13.66 -4.39
C THR A 25 10.63 12.53 -5.39
N VAL A 26 11.73 11.78 -5.45
CA VAL A 26 11.92 10.72 -6.42
C VAL A 26 11.04 9.55 -5.98
N LEU A 27 9.94 9.36 -6.71
CA LEU A 27 9.03 8.24 -6.52
C LEU A 27 9.79 6.90 -6.64
N ALA A 28 9.40 5.90 -5.85
CA ALA A 28 10.16 4.63 -5.78
C ALA A 28 10.34 3.96 -7.14
N LYS A 29 9.33 4.07 -8.04
CA LYS A 29 9.37 3.61 -9.43
C LYS A 29 10.59 4.12 -10.23
N ASN A 30 11.14 5.28 -9.89
CA ASN A 30 12.29 5.86 -10.58
C ASN A 30 13.64 5.31 -10.07
N ILE A 31 13.65 4.65 -8.92
CA ILE A 31 14.85 4.14 -8.25
C ILE A 31 14.92 2.61 -8.35
N PHE A 32 13.79 1.95 -8.15
CA PHE A 32 13.72 0.49 -8.12
C PHE A 32 13.34 -0.07 -9.48
N ARG A 33 14.05 -1.13 -9.90
CA ARG A 33 13.82 -1.82 -11.18
C ARG A 33 12.39 -2.36 -11.31
N ASN A 34 11.78 -2.81 -10.21
CA ASN A 34 10.41 -3.30 -10.18
C ASN A 34 9.81 -3.20 -8.76
N ARG A 35 8.50 -3.40 -8.67
CA ARG A 35 7.74 -3.39 -7.40
C ARG A 35 8.25 -4.45 -6.41
N PHE A 36 8.74 -5.59 -6.91
CA PHE A 36 9.27 -6.66 -6.07
C PHE A 36 10.56 -6.26 -5.34
N THR A 37 11.51 -5.63 -6.04
CA THR A 37 12.76 -5.12 -5.46
C THR A 37 12.48 -4.04 -4.42
N TRP A 38 11.52 -3.15 -4.70
CA TRP A 38 11.04 -2.17 -3.72
C TRP A 38 10.44 -2.86 -2.49
N SER A 39 9.52 -3.82 -2.67
CA SER A 39 8.93 -4.54 -1.54
C SER A 39 9.97 -5.32 -0.72
N CYS A 40 10.97 -5.94 -1.36
CA CYS A 40 12.08 -6.56 -0.66
C CYS A 40 12.85 -5.52 0.16
N TYR A 41 13.17 -4.36 -0.41
CA TYR A 41 13.86 -3.28 0.28
C TYR A 41 13.09 -2.83 1.54
N GLU A 42 11.77 -2.64 1.44
CA GLU A 42 10.90 -2.31 2.58
C GLU A 42 10.92 -3.40 3.66
N ILE A 43 10.83 -4.67 3.25
CA ILE A 43 10.89 -5.82 4.18
C ILE A 43 12.23 -5.84 4.92
N PHE A 44 13.35 -5.69 4.22
CA PHE A 44 14.68 -5.70 4.83
C PHE A 44 14.89 -4.53 5.80
N LYS A 45 14.28 -3.37 5.52
CA LYS A 45 14.34 -2.20 6.39
C LYS A 45 13.39 -2.28 7.58
N SER A 46 12.37 -3.14 7.53
CA SER A 46 11.40 -3.32 8.61
C SER A 46 12.05 -3.80 9.91
N LEU A 47 11.57 -3.27 11.03
CA LEU A 47 12.01 -3.70 12.37
C LEU A 47 11.63 -5.16 12.64
N ALA A 48 10.47 -5.60 12.15
CA ALA A 48 10.03 -6.99 12.25
C ALA A 48 11.04 -7.96 11.61
N PHE A 49 11.58 -7.63 10.44
CA PHE A 49 12.60 -8.45 9.80
C PHE A 49 13.90 -8.49 10.61
N ARG A 50 14.31 -7.37 11.22
CA ARG A 50 15.49 -7.34 12.10
C ARG A 50 15.31 -8.18 13.36
N ILE A 51 14.14 -8.10 14.01
CA ILE A 51 13.80 -8.96 15.14
C ILE A 51 13.82 -10.43 14.72
N TRP A 52 13.20 -10.75 13.58
CA TRP A 52 13.19 -12.10 13.04
C TRP A 52 14.60 -12.62 12.70
N LEU A 53 15.50 -11.75 12.21
CA LEU A 53 16.89 -12.13 11.97
C LEU A 53 17.63 -12.42 13.28
N LEU A 54 17.45 -11.59 14.31
CA LEU A 54 18.10 -11.74 15.61
C LEU A 54 17.61 -12.97 16.38
N SER A 55 16.33 -13.34 16.24
CA SER A 55 15.80 -14.55 16.87
C SER A 55 16.38 -15.85 16.30
N ARG A 56 17.18 -15.80 15.21
CA ARG A 56 17.93 -16.96 14.73
C ARG A 56 19.16 -17.31 15.57
N LEU A 57 19.72 -16.35 16.30
CA LEU A 57 20.89 -16.56 17.15
C LEU A 57 20.66 -17.59 18.27
N PRO A 58 19.55 -17.56 19.03
CA PRO A 58 19.29 -18.59 20.04
C PRO A 58 19.03 -19.97 19.42
N LEU A 59 18.53 -20.05 18.19
CA LEU A 59 18.30 -21.32 17.50
C LEU A 59 19.60 -22.04 17.15
N THR A 60 20.65 -21.32 16.74
CA THR A 60 21.95 -21.95 16.44
C THR A 60 22.60 -22.53 17.70
N VAL A 61 22.43 -21.87 18.84
CA VAL A 61 22.86 -22.38 20.16
C VAL A 61 22.04 -23.59 20.57
N TRP A 62 20.72 -23.56 20.35
CA TRP A 62 19.82 -24.68 20.63
C TRP A 62 20.16 -25.92 19.81
N TRP A 63 20.44 -25.77 18.51
CA TRP A 63 20.88 -26.86 17.62
C TRP A 63 22.12 -27.59 18.15
N LYS A 64 23.00 -26.89 18.87
CA LYS A 64 24.25 -27.45 19.42
C LYS A 64 24.04 -28.19 20.74
N ILE A 65 23.04 -27.80 21.53
CA ILE A 65 22.76 -28.37 22.87
C ILE A 65 21.74 -29.50 22.78
N SER A 66 20.86 -29.48 21.77
CA SER A 66 19.74 -30.41 21.69
C SER A 66 20.18 -31.84 21.35
N SER A 67 19.82 -32.79 22.22
CA SER A 67 20.02 -34.23 21.98
C SER A 67 19.13 -34.79 20.87
N ASN A 68 18.00 -34.15 20.58
CA ASN A 68 17.03 -34.61 19.59
C ASN A 68 16.99 -33.66 18.40
N TRP A 69 17.50 -34.08 17.25
CA TRP A 69 17.58 -33.22 16.05
C TRP A 69 16.24 -32.85 15.41
N ILE A 70 15.17 -33.59 15.70
CA ILE A 70 13.85 -33.40 15.09
C ILE A 70 13.22 -32.06 15.50
N TYR A 71 13.27 -31.71 16.79
CA TYR A 71 12.69 -30.45 17.30
C TYR A 71 13.35 -29.17 16.76
N PRO A 72 14.69 -29.01 16.82
CA PRO A 72 15.34 -27.84 16.23
C PRO A 72 15.13 -27.78 14.71
N TYR A 73 15.07 -28.92 14.02
CA TYR A 73 14.74 -28.97 12.60
C TYR A 73 13.34 -28.44 12.30
N LEU A 74 12.31 -28.91 13.01
CA LEU A 74 10.93 -28.44 12.83
C LEU A 74 10.78 -26.95 13.12
N VAL A 75 11.38 -26.45 14.20
CA VAL A 75 11.32 -25.02 14.56
C VAL A 75 12.05 -24.17 13.52
N THR A 76 13.19 -24.65 13.01
CA THR A 76 13.93 -23.97 11.95
C THR A 76 13.12 -23.91 10.67
N ALA A 77 12.54 -25.03 10.22
CA ALA A 77 11.69 -25.07 9.03
C ALA A 77 10.53 -24.08 9.13
N PHE A 78 9.81 -24.05 10.26
CA PHE A 78 8.72 -23.09 10.50
C PHE A 78 9.20 -21.64 10.44
N MET A 79 10.39 -21.37 10.99
CA MET A 79 10.95 -20.03 11.00
C MET A 79 11.38 -19.53 9.61
N PHE A 80 11.90 -20.40 8.74
CA PHE A 80 12.22 -20.08 7.34
C PHE A 80 10.97 -19.96 6.45
N LEU A 81 9.88 -20.63 6.81
CA LEU A 81 8.58 -20.49 6.14
C LEU A 81 7.92 -19.12 6.39
N GLY A 82 8.11 -18.54 7.58
CA GLY A 82 7.56 -17.22 7.95
C GLY A 82 7.85 -16.10 6.93
N PRO A 83 9.12 -15.85 6.55
CA PRO A 83 9.50 -14.85 5.53
C PRO A 83 8.96 -15.13 4.13
N VAL A 84 8.80 -16.40 3.75
CA VAL A 84 8.30 -16.77 2.42
C VAL A 84 6.82 -16.44 2.27
N LEU A 85 6.07 -16.51 3.38
CA LEU A 85 4.67 -16.05 3.47
C LEU A 85 4.54 -14.55 3.79
N SER A 86 5.66 -13.92 4.15
CA SER A 86 5.74 -12.51 4.55
C SER A 86 5.42 -11.47 3.47
N PRO A 87 5.44 -11.71 2.14
CA PRO A 87 5.05 -10.66 1.17
C PRO A 87 3.62 -10.11 1.36
N LEU A 88 2.77 -10.82 2.11
CA LEU A 88 1.44 -10.36 2.54
C LEU A 88 1.47 -9.37 3.72
N THR A 89 2.53 -9.41 4.55
CA THR A 89 2.66 -8.55 5.73
C THR A 89 2.94 -7.07 5.41
N PRO A 90 3.79 -6.69 4.43
CA PRO A 90 3.93 -5.27 4.09
C PRO A 90 2.61 -4.66 3.68
N MET A 91 1.77 -5.39 2.94
CA MET A 91 0.48 -4.87 2.46
C MET A 91 -0.45 -4.52 3.63
N THR A 92 -0.55 -5.38 4.65
CA THR A 92 -1.35 -5.09 5.84
C THR A 92 -0.74 -4.00 6.72
N PHE A 93 0.60 -3.92 6.80
CA PHE A 93 1.27 -2.80 7.50
C PHE A 93 1.07 -1.47 6.79
N HIS A 94 1.11 -1.43 5.45
CA HIS A 94 0.80 -0.25 4.66
C HIS A 94 -0.65 0.18 4.86
N GLU A 95 -1.61 -0.75 4.79
CA GLU A 95 -3.03 -0.44 5.05
C GLU A 95 -3.25 0.10 6.46
N HIS A 96 -2.61 -0.49 7.47
CA HIS A 96 -2.72 -0.03 8.85
C HIS A 96 -2.03 1.32 9.10
N ALA A 97 -0.88 1.57 8.46
CA ALA A 97 -0.21 2.86 8.55
C ALA A 97 -1.01 3.95 7.84
N LEU A 98 -1.59 3.63 6.67
CA LEU A 98 -2.45 4.53 5.92
C LEU A 98 -3.73 4.87 6.69
N SER A 99 -4.35 3.90 7.36
CA SER A 99 -5.59 4.12 8.10
C SER A 99 -5.42 5.09 9.27
N LYS A 100 -4.24 5.10 9.91
CA LYS A 100 -3.91 6.11 10.92
C LYS A 100 -3.74 7.52 10.36
N GLN A 101 -3.47 7.64 9.06
CA GLN A 101 -3.16 8.90 8.39
C GLN A 101 -4.22 9.30 7.35
N PHE A 102 -5.44 8.74 7.43
CA PHE A 102 -6.53 9.08 6.51
C PHE A 102 -6.80 10.57 6.44
N THR A 103 -6.76 11.29 7.56
CA THR A 103 -6.94 12.75 7.57
C THR A 103 -5.94 13.44 6.64
N GLN A 104 -4.66 13.10 6.72
CA GLN A 104 -3.63 13.75 5.89
C GLN A 104 -3.74 13.28 4.44
N PHE A 105 -3.98 11.98 4.22
CA PHE A 105 -4.15 11.44 2.88
C PHE A 105 -5.32 12.10 2.14
N SER A 106 -6.46 12.24 2.81
CA SER A 106 -7.63 12.95 2.27
C SER A 106 -7.35 14.43 1.99
N LYS A 107 -6.57 15.12 2.84
CA LYS A 107 -6.18 16.52 2.59
C LYS A 107 -5.36 16.68 1.30
N GLU A 108 -4.40 15.79 1.06
CA GLU A 108 -3.60 15.81 -0.18
C GLU A 108 -4.46 15.54 -1.43
N ILE A 109 -5.45 14.64 -1.31
CA ILE A 109 -6.43 14.37 -2.38
C ILE A 109 -7.31 15.61 -2.65
N ILE A 110 -7.84 16.24 -1.61
CA ILE A 110 -8.67 17.46 -1.74
C ILE A 110 -7.87 18.58 -2.41
N LYS A 111 -6.60 18.75 -2.01
CA LYS A 111 -5.69 19.77 -2.55
C LYS A 111 -5.39 19.54 -4.04
N SER A 112 -5.01 18.31 -4.39
CA SER A 112 -4.54 17.98 -5.74
C SER A 112 -5.68 17.75 -6.73
N ARG A 113 -6.87 17.41 -6.25
CA ARG A 113 -8.06 17.06 -7.06
C ARG A 113 -7.72 16.03 -8.15
N PRO A 114 -7.36 14.78 -7.78
CA PRO A 114 -6.91 13.79 -8.75
C PRO A 114 -8.03 13.31 -9.65
N GLY A 115 -7.69 13.03 -10.91
CA GLY A 115 -8.56 12.41 -11.90
C GLY A 115 -8.29 10.91 -12.06
N ILE A 116 -8.63 10.38 -13.24
CA ILE A 116 -8.50 8.95 -13.53
C ILE A 116 -7.05 8.56 -13.88
N HIS A 117 -6.25 9.49 -14.40
CA HIS A 117 -4.90 9.23 -14.90
C HIS A 117 -3.89 9.06 -13.78
N ALA A 118 -2.94 8.13 -13.96
CA ALA A 118 -1.91 7.81 -12.98
C ALA A 118 -1.03 9.02 -12.61
N ASP A 119 -0.79 9.94 -13.54
CA ASP A 119 0.07 11.11 -13.36
C ASP A 119 -0.49 12.07 -12.29
N ASP A 120 -1.82 12.21 -12.22
CA ASP A 120 -2.50 12.99 -11.18
C ASP A 120 -2.24 12.42 -9.77
N TRP A 121 -1.98 11.11 -9.69
CA TRP A 121 -1.72 10.40 -8.44
C TRP A 121 -0.23 10.33 -8.10
N GLU A 122 0.68 10.50 -9.07
CA GLU A 122 2.12 10.50 -8.80
C GLU A 122 2.52 11.67 -7.89
N ALA A 123 1.96 12.87 -8.10
CA ALA A 123 2.19 14.02 -7.23
C ALA A 123 1.68 13.80 -5.79
N ILE A 124 0.49 13.19 -5.65
CA ILE A 124 -0.09 12.86 -4.34
C ILE A 124 0.79 11.82 -3.62
N ALA A 125 1.21 10.79 -4.35
CA ALA A 125 2.08 9.75 -3.81
C ALA A 125 3.42 10.33 -3.32
N ALA A 126 4.03 11.23 -4.11
CA ALA A 126 5.30 11.86 -3.78
C ALA A 126 5.19 12.76 -2.53
N ASN A 127 4.15 13.61 -2.45
CA ASN A 127 3.90 14.47 -1.29
C ASN A 127 3.61 13.63 -0.03
N PHE A 128 2.79 12.59 -0.15
CA PHE A 128 2.42 11.75 0.98
C PHE A 128 3.58 10.91 1.49
N ASN A 129 4.43 10.38 0.59
CA ASN A 129 5.66 9.68 0.97
C ASN A 129 6.57 10.58 1.81
N SER A 130 6.75 11.83 1.37
CA SER A 130 7.59 12.82 2.06
C SER A 130 7.04 13.11 3.45
N PHE A 131 5.73 13.37 3.56
CA PHE A 131 5.05 13.54 4.83
C PHE A 131 5.27 12.35 5.79
N MET A 132 5.11 11.11 5.29
CA MET A 132 5.27 9.91 6.11
C MET A 132 6.70 9.73 6.63
N HIS A 133 7.70 10.06 5.80
CA HIS A 133 9.10 9.97 6.18
C HIS A 133 9.53 11.07 7.15
N GLU A 134 9.18 12.33 6.86
CA GLU A 134 9.53 13.48 7.71
C GLU A 134 8.96 13.37 9.13
N ASN A 135 7.72 12.88 9.24
CA ASN A 135 7.06 12.66 10.54
C ASN A 135 7.48 11.34 11.21
N ARG A 136 8.41 10.57 10.63
CA ARG A 136 8.86 9.26 11.12
C ARG A 136 7.72 8.25 11.31
N LEU A 137 6.67 8.38 10.51
CA LEU A 137 5.51 7.49 10.49
C LEU A 137 5.77 6.26 9.61
N TRP A 138 6.76 6.36 8.72
CA TRP A 138 7.28 5.26 7.93
C TRP A 138 8.82 5.24 7.98
N ASN A 139 9.41 4.05 7.87
CA ASN A 139 10.85 3.86 8.01
C ASN A 139 11.66 4.25 6.77
N THR A 140 10.99 4.44 5.63
CA THR A 140 11.62 4.73 4.34
C THR A 140 10.95 5.92 3.67
N GLU A 141 11.62 6.49 2.68
CA GLU A 141 11.10 7.56 1.82
C GLU A 141 10.08 7.07 0.79
N TYR A 142 9.77 5.77 0.76
CA TYR A 142 9.09 5.10 -0.35
C TYR A 142 7.83 4.38 0.10
N PHE A 143 6.90 5.09 0.74
CA PHE A 143 5.64 4.49 1.20
C PHE A 143 4.78 3.96 0.03
N PHE A 144 4.55 4.77 -1.00
CA PHE A 144 3.95 4.34 -2.26
C PHE A 144 5.02 4.15 -3.33
N PHE A 145 4.88 3.07 -4.10
CA PHE A 145 5.78 2.77 -5.21
C PHE A 145 5.59 3.73 -6.40
N ASP A 146 4.33 3.97 -6.77
CA ASP A 146 3.92 4.82 -7.89
C ASP A 146 2.51 5.42 -7.69
N GLY A 147 2.09 6.30 -8.60
CA GLY A 147 0.74 6.89 -8.59
C GLY A 147 -0.38 5.84 -8.70
N LEU A 148 -0.16 4.76 -9.44
CA LEU A 148 -1.12 3.64 -9.51
C LEU A 148 -1.29 2.95 -8.16
N SER A 149 -0.21 2.74 -7.40
CA SER A 149 -0.26 2.19 -6.04
C SER A 149 -1.05 3.11 -5.10
N CYS A 150 -0.88 4.43 -5.24
CA CYS A 150 -1.62 5.42 -4.46
C CYS A 150 -3.13 5.42 -4.82
N GLN A 151 -3.45 5.35 -6.11
CA GLN A 151 -4.84 5.24 -6.59
C GLN A 151 -5.50 3.93 -6.13
N GLU A 152 -4.79 2.81 -6.22
CA GLU A 152 -5.27 1.51 -5.77
C GLU A 152 -5.58 1.55 -4.27
N ALA A 153 -4.70 2.13 -3.45
CA ALA A 153 -4.93 2.31 -2.03
C ALA A 153 -6.16 3.17 -1.75
N PHE A 154 -6.32 4.32 -2.40
CA PHE A 154 -7.53 5.14 -2.27
C PHE A 154 -8.80 4.33 -2.60
N ARG A 155 -8.76 3.53 -3.67
CA ARG A 155 -9.91 2.71 -4.06
C ARG A 155 -10.26 1.65 -3.03
N THR A 156 -9.28 0.90 -2.53
CA THR A 156 -9.53 -0.24 -1.63
C THR A 156 -9.79 0.20 -0.19
N THR A 157 -9.10 1.25 0.29
CA THR A 157 -9.20 1.66 1.70
C THR A 157 -10.24 2.75 1.93
N ILE A 158 -10.50 3.60 0.95
CA ILE A 158 -11.46 4.70 1.06
C ILE A 158 -12.71 4.42 0.25
N LEU A 159 -12.66 4.21 -1.07
CA LEU A 159 -13.89 4.10 -1.87
C LEU A 159 -14.69 2.82 -1.59
N GLU A 160 -14.04 1.66 -1.54
CA GLU A 160 -14.69 0.36 -1.41
C GLU A 160 -15.59 0.25 -0.15
N PRO A 161 -15.17 0.70 1.05
CA PRO A 161 -16.06 0.77 2.21
C PRO A 161 -17.38 1.51 1.95
N PHE A 162 -17.36 2.66 1.25
CA PHE A 162 -18.57 3.44 0.96
C PHE A 162 -19.40 2.85 -0.19
N SER A 163 -18.76 2.15 -1.14
CA SER A 163 -19.49 1.47 -2.23
C SER A 163 -20.10 0.13 -1.81
N SER A 164 -19.50 -0.54 -0.82
CA SER A 164 -19.93 -1.87 -0.37
C SER A 164 -21.21 -1.89 0.48
N GLY A 165 -21.84 -0.72 0.69
CA GLY A 165 -23.06 -0.59 1.49
C GLY A 165 -22.85 -0.97 2.96
N LYS A 166 -21.64 -0.75 3.49
CA LYS A 166 -21.38 -0.92 4.92
C LYS A 166 -22.28 0.01 5.72
N ASP A 167 -22.72 -0.48 6.86
CA ASP A 167 -23.46 0.27 7.86
C ASP A 167 -22.67 1.52 8.30
N ASP A 168 -23.42 2.60 8.58
CA ASP A 168 -22.85 3.88 9.01
C ASP A 168 -21.96 3.72 10.26
N ASP A 169 -22.31 2.77 11.14
CA ASP A 169 -21.52 2.42 12.32
C ASP A 169 -20.15 1.83 11.97
N ALA A 170 -20.05 0.98 10.94
CA ALA A 170 -18.77 0.44 10.49
C ALA A 170 -17.92 1.50 9.78
N ILE A 171 -18.54 2.41 9.04
CA ILE A 171 -17.87 3.57 8.42
C ILE A 171 -17.32 4.48 9.52
N LEU A 172 -18.13 4.81 10.54
CA LEU A 172 -17.72 5.61 11.68
C LEU A 172 -16.56 4.94 12.45
N LYS A 173 -16.62 3.61 12.63
CA LYS A 173 -15.55 2.85 13.28
C LYS A 173 -14.25 2.86 12.46
N ALA A 174 -14.34 2.82 11.13
CA ALA A 174 -13.18 2.78 10.24
C ALA A 174 -12.47 4.14 10.12
N PHE A 175 -13.22 5.24 10.04
CA PHE A 175 -12.67 6.57 9.77
C PHE A 175 -12.64 7.48 11.00
N GLY A 176 -13.52 7.28 11.98
CA GLY A 176 -13.62 8.10 13.19
C GLY A 176 -13.58 9.60 12.89
N ASN A 177 -12.60 10.29 13.48
CA ASN A 177 -12.42 11.74 13.31
C ASN A 177 -11.96 12.16 11.89
N SER A 178 -11.49 11.23 11.06
CA SER A 178 -11.07 11.51 9.68
C SER A 178 -12.24 11.55 8.69
N LEU A 179 -13.42 11.06 9.09
CA LEU A 179 -14.61 10.94 8.24
C LEU A 179 -14.96 12.21 7.44
N PRO A 180 -15.02 13.43 8.01
CA PRO A 180 -15.38 14.61 7.22
C PRO A 180 -14.37 14.93 6.10
N PHE A 181 -13.07 14.65 6.32
CA PHE A 181 -12.05 14.83 5.30
C PHE A 181 -12.14 13.75 4.22
N VAL A 182 -12.43 12.51 4.64
CA VAL A 182 -12.61 11.37 3.73
C VAL A 182 -13.80 11.61 2.80
N GLU A 183 -14.94 12.03 3.34
CA GLU A 183 -16.12 12.36 2.54
C GLU A 183 -15.86 13.50 1.55
N GLU A 184 -15.18 14.57 1.97
CA GLU A 184 -14.88 15.67 1.05
C GLU A 184 -13.89 15.23 -0.05
N ALA A 185 -12.90 14.40 0.28
CA ALA A 185 -11.99 13.82 -0.71
C ALA A 185 -12.74 12.98 -1.75
N ILE A 186 -13.71 12.15 -1.31
CA ILE A 186 -14.57 11.35 -2.19
C ILE A 186 -15.43 12.27 -3.08
N LYS A 187 -16.04 13.31 -2.51
CA LYS A 187 -16.84 14.29 -3.27
C LYS A 187 -16.02 15.00 -4.32
N VAL A 188 -14.81 15.46 -3.98
CA VAL A 188 -13.87 16.11 -4.92
C VAL A 188 -13.49 15.16 -6.06
N TYR A 189 -13.20 13.90 -5.74
CA TYR A 189 -12.87 12.87 -6.72
C TYR A 189 -14.03 12.63 -7.70
N TYR A 190 -15.25 12.38 -7.20
CA TYR A 190 -16.42 12.16 -8.06
C TYR A 190 -16.75 13.38 -8.91
N ARG A 191 -16.67 14.61 -8.37
CA ARG A 191 -16.87 15.83 -9.18
C ARG A 191 -15.91 15.91 -10.37
N LYS A 192 -14.64 15.51 -10.21
CA LYS A 192 -13.67 15.51 -11.30
C LYS A 192 -13.98 14.41 -12.32
N ILE A 193 -14.37 13.23 -11.87
CA ILE A 193 -14.80 12.13 -12.75
C ILE A 193 -16.05 12.51 -13.54
N ASP A 194 -17.09 13.03 -12.90
CA ASP A 194 -18.32 13.43 -13.57
C ASP A 194 -18.05 14.52 -14.61
N ARG A 195 -17.14 15.46 -14.30
CA ARG A 195 -16.70 16.46 -15.27
C ARG A 195 -16.00 15.82 -16.47
N GLN A 196 -15.08 14.88 -16.24
CA GLN A 196 -14.41 14.16 -17.33
C GLN A 196 -15.40 13.34 -18.16
N TRP A 197 -16.33 12.65 -17.51
CA TRP A 197 -17.39 11.87 -18.14
C TRP A 197 -18.30 12.74 -19.02
N ASN A 198 -18.74 13.89 -18.49
CA ASN A 198 -19.57 14.83 -19.22
C ASN A 198 -18.82 15.45 -20.41
N LEU A 199 -17.52 15.75 -20.27
CA LEU A 199 -16.69 16.21 -21.38
C LEU A 199 -16.62 15.15 -22.49
N MET A 200 -16.31 13.90 -22.14
CA MET A 200 -16.27 12.79 -23.11
C MET A 200 -17.61 12.60 -23.84
N ASN A 201 -18.74 12.69 -23.12
CA ASN A 201 -20.06 12.57 -23.73
C ASN A 201 -20.44 13.78 -24.59
N SER A 202 -20.00 14.98 -24.22
CA SER A 202 -20.25 16.21 -24.97
C SER A 202 -19.43 16.30 -26.26
N GLU A 203 -18.24 15.69 -26.30
CA GLU A 203 -17.33 15.65 -27.45
C GLU A 203 -17.73 14.60 -28.51
N GLY A 204 -18.89 13.95 -28.36
CA GLY A 204 -19.39 13.00 -29.36
C GLY A 204 -18.65 11.65 -29.37
N PHE A 205 -18.00 11.28 -28.27
CA PHE A 205 -17.28 10.00 -28.12
C PHE A 205 -18.16 8.77 -28.42
N SER A 206 -19.46 8.85 -28.11
CA SER A 206 -20.43 7.78 -28.39
C SER A 206 -20.59 7.45 -29.89
N ARG A 207 -20.26 8.37 -30.82
CA ARG A 207 -20.33 8.08 -32.27
C ARG A 207 -19.15 7.25 -32.77
N ASN A 208 -18.01 7.26 -32.07
CA ASN A 208 -16.79 6.59 -32.51
C ASN A 208 -16.66 5.15 -31.97
N ILE A 209 -17.27 4.83 -30.82
CA ILE A 209 -17.22 3.46 -30.24
C ILE A 209 -18.08 2.47 -31.04
N GLU A 210 -19.17 2.90 -31.68
CA GLU A 210 -19.96 2.02 -32.57
C GLU A 210 -19.23 1.70 -33.88
N GLN A 211 -18.27 2.53 -34.30
CA GLN A 211 -17.49 2.31 -35.53
C GLN A 211 -16.16 1.59 -35.30
N GLU A 212 -15.60 1.63 -34.09
CA GLU A 212 -14.36 0.96 -33.76
C GLU A 212 -14.64 -0.22 -32.84
N ASN A 213 -14.44 -1.45 -33.35
CA ASN A 213 -14.39 -2.67 -32.52
C ASN A 213 -13.20 -2.57 -31.55
N ILE A 214 -13.35 -1.79 -30.48
CA ILE A 214 -12.31 -1.60 -29.47
C ILE A 214 -12.12 -2.93 -28.74
N LYS A 215 -11.06 -3.65 -29.12
CA LYS A 215 -10.50 -4.71 -28.27
C LYS A 215 -10.12 -4.06 -26.95
N LEU A 216 -10.92 -4.35 -25.92
CA LEU A 216 -10.66 -3.98 -24.52
C LEU A 216 -9.16 -4.13 -24.23
N PRO A 217 -8.53 -3.13 -23.58
CA PRO A 217 -7.12 -3.20 -23.25
C PRO A 217 -6.86 -4.50 -22.50
N LYS A 218 -6.07 -5.37 -23.13
CA LYS A 218 -5.71 -6.67 -22.62
C LYS A 218 -4.99 -6.40 -21.30
N ARG A 219 -5.67 -6.66 -20.16
CA ARG A 219 -5.08 -6.49 -18.83
C ARG A 219 -3.71 -7.17 -18.86
N PRO A 220 -2.61 -6.47 -18.51
CA PRO A 220 -1.30 -7.07 -18.51
C PRO A 220 -1.31 -8.13 -17.39
N HIS A 221 -1.55 -9.37 -17.80
CA HIS A 221 -1.38 -10.63 -17.09
C HIS A 221 -0.94 -10.48 -15.62
N LEU A 222 -1.91 -10.25 -14.73
CA LEU A 222 -1.79 -10.81 -13.39
C LEU A 222 -1.75 -12.32 -13.61
N SER A 223 -0.58 -12.94 -13.37
CA SER A 223 -0.40 -14.37 -13.59
C SER A 223 -1.52 -15.12 -12.87
N LYS A 224 -2.07 -16.16 -13.51
CA LYS A 224 -3.14 -17.00 -12.92
C LYS A 224 -2.78 -17.44 -11.50
N LEU A 225 -1.48 -17.63 -11.23
CA LEU A 225 -0.92 -17.91 -9.91
C LEU A 225 -1.21 -16.82 -8.87
N ILE A 226 -1.04 -15.54 -9.19
CA ILE A 226 -1.32 -14.46 -8.23
C ILE A 226 -2.82 -14.38 -7.92
N SER A 227 -3.70 -14.53 -8.93
CA SER A 227 -5.15 -14.55 -8.70
C SER A 227 -5.61 -15.77 -7.91
N VAL A 228 -5.08 -16.96 -8.24
CA VAL A 228 -5.38 -18.20 -7.50
C VAL A 228 -4.87 -18.10 -6.07
N LEU A 229 -3.64 -17.61 -5.87
CA LEU A 229 -3.07 -17.39 -4.54
C LEU A 229 -3.90 -16.36 -3.75
N LYS A 230 -4.34 -15.26 -4.39
CA LYS A 230 -5.24 -14.27 -3.75
C LYS A 230 -6.56 -14.93 -3.32
N MET A 231 -7.13 -15.78 -4.16
CA MET A 231 -8.44 -16.41 -3.93
C MET A 231 -8.40 -17.55 -2.90
N THR A 232 -7.32 -18.34 -2.86
CA THR A 232 -7.12 -19.41 -1.85
C THR A 232 -6.73 -18.87 -0.48
N THR A 233 -5.95 -17.80 -0.43
CA THR A 233 -5.43 -17.24 0.83
C THR A 233 -6.47 -16.36 1.55
N ILE A 234 -7.35 -15.66 0.81
CA ILE A 234 -8.46 -14.90 1.39
C ILE A 234 -9.52 -15.83 2.00
N LYS A 235 -9.77 -17.00 1.41
CA LYS A 235 -10.81 -17.92 1.89
C LYS A 235 -10.33 -18.87 2.98
N ASN A 236 -9.05 -19.28 3.01
CA ASN A 236 -8.57 -20.17 4.07
C ASN A 236 -7.03 -20.18 4.23
N PRO A 237 -6.45 -19.30 5.07
CA PRO A 237 -4.99 -19.24 5.27
C PRO A 237 -4.39 -20.53 5.89
N ARG A 238 -5.23 -21.40 6.45
CA ARG A 238 -4.82 -22.68 7.05
C ARG A 238 -4.43 -23.74 6.01
N PHE A 239 -4.97 -23.67 4.79
CA PHE A 239 -4.78 -24.73 3.78
C PHE A 239 -3.33 -24.86 3.32
N LEU A 240 -2.63 -23.72 3.23
CA LEU A 240 -1.22 -23.69 2.84
C LEU A 240 -0.30 -24.24 3.94
N VAL A 241 -0.68 -24.01 5.21
CA VAL A 241 0.02 -24.57 6.37
C VAL A 241 -0.12 -26.10 6.41
N PHE A 242 -1.31 -26.64 6.11
CA PHE A 242 -1.54 -28.09 6.07
C PHE A 242 -0.83 -28.78 4.91
N ALA A 243 -0.83 -28.20 3.70
CA ALA A 243 -0.13 -28.77 2.55
C ALA A 243 1.39 -28.87 2.79
N ILE A 244 1.97 -27.89 3.47
CA ILE A 244 3.41 -27.85 3.77
C ILE A 244 3.75 -28.79 4.94
N ALA A 245 2.90 -28.84 5.98
CA ALA A 245 3.04 -29.82 7.06
C ALA A 245 2.96 -31.26 6.53
N TYR A 246 2.08 -31.53 5.58
CA TYR A 246 1.96 -32.83 4.92
C TYR A 246 3.23 -33.22 4.14
N LEU A 247 3.83 -32.27 3.39
CA LEU A 247 5.08 -32.52 2.66
C LEU A 247 6.27 -32.74 3.60
N ILE A 248 6.33 -32.02 4.73
CA ILE A 248 7.36 -32.21 5.76
C ILE A 248 7.21 -33.60 6.40
N CYS A 249 6.00 -33.99 6.81
CA CYS A 249 5.74 -35.32 7.36
C CYS A 249 6.06 -36.45 6.35
N PHE A 250 5.74 -36.25 5.07
CA PHE A 250 6.03 -37.23 4.02
C PHE A 250 7.52 -37.40 3.76
N SER A 251 8.31 -36.33 3.89
CA SER A 251 9.78 -36.38 3.74
C SER A 251 10.48 -37.06 4.93
N VAL A 252 9.92 -36.96 6.14
CA VAL A 252 10.45 -37.59 7.36
C VAL A 252 10.10 -39.08 7.44
N TYR A 253 9.00 -39.52 6.83
CA TYR A 253 8.56 -40.92 6.88
C TYR A 253 9.28 -41.83 5.86
N ARG A 254 10.09 -41.26 4.96
CA ARG A 254 10.71 -41.98 3.84
C ARG A 254 12.25 -42.05 3.90
N GLY A 255 12.86 -41.58 4.98
CA GLY A 255 14.30 -41.71 5.27
C GLY A 255 14.53 -42.38 6.61
#